data_AF-A0A519TI57-F1
#
_entry.id   AF-A0A519TI57-F1
#
_cell.length_a   1.000
_cell.length_b   1.000
_cell.length_c   1.000
_cell.angle_alpha   90.00
_cell.angle_beta   90.00
_cell.angle_gamma   90.00
#
_symmetry.space_group_name_H-M   'P 1'
#
loop_
_entity.id
_entity.type
_entity.pdbx_description
1 polymer ?
#
loop_
_entity_poly.entity_id
_entity_poly.type
_entity_poly.pdbx_seq_one_letter_code
_entity_poly.pdbx_strand_id
1 'polypeptide(L)' 'MSDTQTPVTHDLGKLFEKIKDVRIAMLSTYDEQHALHSRPMGTIKPGTDGALYFFT' A
#
# COMPACT_ATOMS: atom_id res chain seq x y z
N MET A 1 28.82 -9.66 -8.81
CA MET A 1 27.71 -9.55 -9.77
C MET A 1 26.46 -9.32 -8.94
N SER A 2 26.10 -8.06 -8.72
CA SER A 2 24.89 -7.73 -7.95
C SER A 2 23.71 -7.78 -8.91
N ASP A 3 22.88 -8.82 -8.78
CA ASP A 3 21.66 -8.97 -9.56
C ASP A 3 20.71 -7.83 -9.23
N THR A 4 20.72 -6.79 -10.06
CA THR A 4 19.68 -5.76 -10.07
C THR A 4 18.41 -6.44 -10.60
N GLN A 5 17.70 -7.13 -9.73
CA GLN A 5 16.39 -7.70 -10.03
C GLN A 5 15.42 -6.52 -10.17
N THR A 6 15.27 -6.04 -11.41
CA THR A 6 14.23 -5.08 -11.79
C THR A 6 12.91 -5.60 -11.21
N PRO A 7 12.21 -4.84 -10.34
CA PRO A 7 10.97 -5.30 -9.76
C PRO A 7 10.04 -5.63 -10.92
N VAL A 8 9.74 -6.91 -11.08
CA VAL A 8 8.77 -7.39 -12.04
C VAL A 8 7.47 -6.71 -11.61
N THR A 9 6.98 -5.76 -12.40
CA THR A 9 5.69 -5.10 -12.15
C THR A 9 4.62 -6.18 -12.17
N HIS A 10 4.40 -6.79 -11.01
CA HIS A 10 3.41 -7.83 -10.83
C HIS A 10 2.08 -7.12 -10.98
N ASP A 11 1.51 -7.28 -12.17
CA ASP A 11 0.11 -7.14 -12.53
C ASP A 11 -0.73 -6.56 -11.38
N LEU A 12 -0.95 -5.24 -11.43
CA LEU A 12 -1.71 -4.50 -10.41
C LEU A 12 -3.08 -5.15 -10.18
N GLY A 13 -3.64 -5.84 -11.18
CA GLY A 13 -4.87 -6.63 -11.03
C GLY A 13 -4.77 -7.69 -9.92
N LYS A 14 -3.65 -8.42 -9.83
CA LYS A 14 -3.44 -9.41 -8.76
C LYS A 14 -3.33 -8.78 -7.39
N LEU A 15 -2.75 -7.58 -7.30
CA LEU A 15 -2.67 -6.82 -6.06
C LEU A 15 -4.08 -6.38 -5.63
N PHE A 16 -4.85 -5.79 -6.55
CA PHE A 16 -6.23 -5.37 -6.28
C PHE A 16 -7.14 -6.53 -5.88
N GLU A 17 -7.02 -7.69 -6.52
CA GLU A 17 -7.76 -8.90 -6.14
C GLU A 17 -7.42 -9.40 -4.73
N LYS A 18 -6.18 -9.22 -4.28
CA LYS A 18 -5.76 -9.63 -2.93
C LYS A 18 -6.24 -8.68 -1.84
N ILE A 19 -6.35 -7.38 -2.14
CA ILE A 19 -6.67 -6.35 -1.14
C ILE A 19 -8.15 -5.96 -1.14
N LYS A 20 -8.97 -6.44 -2.09
CA LYS A 20 -10.39 -6.05 -2.22
C LYS A 20 -11.24 -6.28 -0.96
N ASP A 21 -10.90 -7.28 -0.16
CA ASP A 21 -11.64 -7.65 1.06
C ASP A 21 -11.00 -7.07 2.34
N VAL A 22 -9.88 -6.35 2.20
CA VAL A 22 -9.21 -5.69 3.32
C VAL A 22 -10.02 -4.43 3.68
N ARG A 23 -10.62 -4.42 4.87
CA ARG A 23 -11.38 -3.28 5.39
C ARG A 23 -10.52 -2.25 6.13
N ILE A 24 -9.43 -2.72 6.71
CA ILE A 24 -8.52 -1.92 7.53
C ILE A 24 -7.09 -2.23 7.07
N ALA A 25 -6.37 -1.21 6.63
CA ALA A 25 -4.94 -1.32 6.34
C ALA A 25 -4.13 -0.62 7.45
N MET A 26 -2.90 -1.05 7.65
CA MET A 26 -1.96 -0.39 8.57
C MET A 26 -1.12 0.61 7.77
N LEU A 27 -1.32 1.90 8.02
CA LEU A 27 -0.52 2.97 7.43
C LEU A 27 0.66 3.27 8.35
N SER A 28 1.87 2.97 7.87
CA SER A 28 3.10 3.26 8.59
C SER A 28 3.79 4.49 8.00
N THR A 29 3.99 5.52 8.82
CA THR A 29 4.65 6.78 8.45
C THR A 29 5.87 7.03 9.33
N TYR A 30 6.84 7.77 8.81
CA TYR A 30 7.94 8.31 9.60
C TYR A 30 7.59 9.73 10.06
N ASP A 31 7.98 10.09 11.29
CA ASP A 31 7.98 11.47 11.76
C ASP A 31 9.32 12.17 11.50
N GLU A 32 9.44 13.44 11.91
CA GLU A 32 10.68 14.22 11.78
C GLU A 32 11.86 13.60 12.56
N GLN A 33 11.55 12.79 13.58
CA GLN A 33 12.52 12.07 14.41
C GLN A 33 12.85 10.67 13.86
N HIS A 34 12.35 10.33 12.65
CA HIS A 34 12.52 9.02 12.01
C HIS A 34 11.93 7.85 12.81
N ALA A 35 11.00 8.11 13.73
CA ALA A 35 10.26 7.05 14.41
C ALA A 35 9.13 6.55 13.52
N LEU A 36 8.91 5.23 13.54
CA LEU A 36 7.85 4.58 12.77
C LEU A 36 6.54 4.60 13.56
N HIS A 37 5.52 5.23 12.99
CA HIS A 37 4.16 5.25 13.55
C HIS A 37 3.23 4.47 12.65
N SER A 38 2.54 3.47 13.21
CA SER A 38 1.54 2.69 12.47
C SER A 38 0.14 3.00 12.97
N ARG A 39 -0.79 3.30 12.05
CA ARG A 39 -2.18 3.64 12.36
C ARG A 39 -3.14 2.82 11.51
N PRO A 40 -4.23 2.28 12.09
CA PRO A 40 -5.26 1.60 11.31
C PRO A 40 -6.05 2.62 10.50
N MET A 41 -6.18 2.38 9.18
CA MET A 41 -6.90 3.24 8.25
C MET A 41 -8.00 2.44 7.55
N GLY A 42 -9.23 2.98 7.53
CA GLY A 42 -10.34 2.41 6.76
C GLY A 42 -10.07 2.55 5.26
N THR A 43 -10.00 1.41 4.57
CA THR A 43 -9.67 1.36 3.14
C THR A 43 -10.91 1.64 2.30
N ILE A 44 -10.83 2.62 1.39
CA ILE A 44 -11.87 2.86 0.38
C ILE A 44 -11.50 2.05 -0.87
N LYS A 45 -12.50 1.76 -1.71
CA LYS A 45 -12.28 1.13 -3.01
C LYS A 45 -11.15 1.87 -3.77
N PRO A 46 -10.10 1.17 -4.21
CA PRO A 46 -8.99 1.77 -4.92
C PRO A 46 -9.44 2.48 -6.21
N GLY A 47 -8.77 3.59 -6.53
CA GLY A 47 -8.99 4.33 -7.77
C GLY A 47 -8.53 3.59 -9.01
N THR A 48 -9.00 4.01 -10.17
CA THR A 48 -8.53 3.49 -11.47
C THR A 48 -7.09 3.88 -11.80
N ASP A 49 -6.50 4.77 -10.99
CA ASP A 49 -5.14 5.32 -11.09
C ASP A 49 -4.08 4.46 -10.38
N GLY A 50 -4.49 3.37 -9.73
CA GLY A 50 -3.58 2.53 -8.96
C GLY A 50 -3.36 3.00 -7.53
N ALA A 51 -4.08 4.03 -7.07
CA ALA A 51 -3.94 4.59 -5.73
C ALA A 51 -4.88 3.94 -4.69
N LEU A 52 -4.43 3.95 -3.43
CA LEU A 52 -5.25 3.60 -2.28
C LEU A 52 -5.78 4.87 -1.63
N TYR A 53 -7.09 4.92 -1.41
CA TYR A 53 -7.74 6.05 -0.75
C TYR A 53 -8.16 5.67 0.67
N PHE A 54 -7.97 6.62 1.59
CA PHE A 54 -8.32 6.52 3.00
C PHE A 54 -9.10 7.77 3.42
N PHE A 55 -10.16 7.61 4.20
CA PHE A 55 -10.79 8.73 4.91
C PHE A 55 -10.10 8.92 6.25
N THR A 56 -9.78 10.17 6.58
CA THR A 56 -9.24 10.58 7.89
C THR A 56 -9.68 12.00 8.21
#